data_AF-A0A1Y2DD55-F1
#
_entry.id   AF-A0A1Y2DD55-F1
#
_cell.length_a   1.000
_cell.length_b   1.000
_cell.length_c   1.000
_cell.angle_alpha   90.00
_cell.angle_beta   90.00
_cell.angle_gamma   90.00
#
_symmetry.space_group_name_H-M   'P 1'
#
loop_
_entity.id
_entity.type
_entity.pdbx_description
1 polymer ?
#
loop_
_entity_poly.entity_id
_entity_poly.type
_entity_poly.pdbx_seq_one_letter_code
_entity_poly.pdbx_strand_id
1 'polypeptide(L)'
;MALRPAPPGVAALREHFQHASLLYYFPPLPDRLSKEDYFNAFAVRDHIAQLFLGEHPFFERPTPLDQERKEVEDLCRLILEQGETQRANLEKRKYRGVASVAALRNTIDSTEREKWQVQKRPFCRLFLNDNAASILYGFVQNVAYYMAENHHRNPHSHISPEIWLGFEHWPSLDPYTKALVLRRAKAYAAMEKTAYLLETQRNLSAPSSSAQEQSLAHQHLPSLTSRQSRRSAVSQEELRARWESP
;
A
#
# COMPACT_ATOMS: atom_id res chain seq x y z
N MET A 1 -7.30 -11.38 20.28
CA MET A 1 -7.70 -10.04 19.78
C MET A 1 -9.16 -10.09 19.37
N ALA A 2 -10.01 -9.23 19.94
CA ALA A 2 -11.40 -9.12 19.48
C ALA A 2 -11.42 -8.52 18.06
N LEU A 3 -12.12 -9.17 17.13
CA LEU A 3 -12.27 -8.67 15.76
C LEU A 3 -13.03 -7.34 15.81
N ARG A 4 -12.44 -6.28 15.25
CA ARG A 4 -13.10 -4.98 15.13
C ARG A 4 -14.35 -5.16 14.24
N PRO A 5 -15.52 -4.61 14.62
CA PRO A 5 -16.69 -4.68 13.76
C PRO A 5 -16.38 -4.06 12.40
N ALA A 6 -16.91 -4.66 11.33
CA ALA A 6 -16.72 -4.17 9.98
C ALA A 6 -17.31 -2.76 9.83
N PRO A 7 -16.56 -1.77 9.30
CA PRO A 7 -17.09 -0.43 9.09
C PRO A 7 -18.13 -0.42 7.96
N PRO A 8 -19.02 0.59 7.88
CA PRO A 8 -20.08 0.66 6.86
C PRO A 8 -19.58 0.54 5.42
N GLY A 9 -18.40 1.09 5.13
CA GLY A 9 -17.79 1.03 3.79
C GLY A 9 -17.45 -0.37 3.30
N VAL A 10 -17.35 -1.38 4.18
CA VAL A 10 -17.09 -2.78 3.80
C VAL A 10 -18.21 -3.32 2.92
N ALA A 11 -19.47 -3.00 3.22
CA ALA A 11 -20.60 -3.46 2.42
C ALA A 11 -20.55 -2.91 0.99
N ALA A 12 -20.24 -1.61 0.86
CA ALA A 12 -20.12 -0.94 -0.43
C ALA A 12 -18.98 -1.51 -1.28
N LEU A 13 -17.78 -1.73 -0.69
CA LEU A 13 -16.68 -2.35 -1.45
C LEU A 13 -16.94 -3.81 -1.79
N ARG A 14 -17.64 -4.55 -0.92
CA ARG A 14 -18.03 -5.94 -1.23
C ARG A 14 -18.93 -5.99 -2.47
N GLU A 15 -19.95 -5.13 -2.51
CA GLU A 15 -20.83 -5.01 -3.68
C GLU A 15 -20.05 -4.57 -4.92
N HIS A 16 -19.17 -3.57 -4.79
CA HIS A 16 -18.35 -3.06 -5.89
C HIS A 16 -17.47 -4.13 -6.54
N PHE A 17 -16.88 -5.01 -5.72
CA PHE A 17 -15.96 -6.06 -6.19
C PHE A 17 -16.59 -7.45 -6.32
N GLN A 18 -17.91 -7.59 -6.19
CA GLN A 18 -18.57 -8.92 -6.20
C GLN A 18 -18.37 -9.71 -7.50
N HIS A 19 -18.10 -9.03 -8.61
CA HIS A 19 -17.84 -9.64 -9.92
C HIS A 19 -16.36 -9.67 -10.30
N ALA A 20 -15.49 -9.14 -9.45
CA ALA A 20 -14.06 -9.07 -9.72
C ALA A 20 -13.43 -10.45 -9.50
N SER A 21 -12.71 -10.95 -10.51
CA SER A 21 -12.01 -12.23 -10.41
C SER A 21 -10.63 -12.04 -9.78
N LEU A 22 -10.34 -12.83 -8.75
CA LEU A 22 -9.01 -12.86 -8.12
C LEU A 22 -7.90 -13.13 -9.15
N LEU A 23 -8.14 -14.02 -10.13
CA LEU A 23 -7.16 -14.42 -11.15
C LEU A 23 -6.75 -13.27 -12.08
N TYR A 24 -7.60 -12.25 -12.23
CA TYR A 24 -7.27 -11.09 -13.04
C TYR A 24 -6.18 -10.24 -12.37
N TYR A 25 -6.26 -10.10 -11.04
CA TYR A 25 -5.34 -9.28 -10.25
C TYR A 25 -4.13 -10.05 -9.73
N PHE A 26 -4.28 -11.37 -9.56
CA PHE A 26 -3.24 -12.31 -9.16
C PHE A 26 -3.16 -13.43 -10.19
N PRO A 27 -2.60 -13.15 -11.38
CA PRO A 27 -2.47 -14.18 -12.40
C PRO A 27 -1.56 -15.30 -11.88
N PRO A 28 -1.87 -16.56 -12.22
CA PRO A 28 -0.98 -17.66 -11.90
C PRO A 28 0.40 -17.44 -12.55
N LEU A 29 1.43 -18.03 -11.95
CA LEU A 29 2.77 -18.00 -12.54
C LEU A 29 2.73 -18.56 -13.98
N PRO A 30 3.40 -17.91 -14.95
CA PRO A 30 3.40 -18.37 -16.33
C PRO A 30 4.07 -19.74 -16.44
N ASP A 31 3.68 -20.52 -17.45
CA ASP A 31 4.25 -21.85 -17.73
C ASP A 31 5.75 -21.80 -18.05
N ARG A 32 6.25 -20.64 -18.46
CA ARG A 32 7.66 -20.37 -18.69
C ARG A 32 8.07 -19.14 -17.90
N LEU A 33 8.87 -19.36 -16.87
CA LEU A 33 9.40 -18.30 -16.03
C LEU A 33 10.73 -17.80 -16.61
N SER A 34 10.85 -16.48 -16.71
CA SER A 34 12.10 -15.79 -16.99
C SER A 34 12.97 -15.74 -15.75
N LYS A 35 14.26 -15.41 -15.92
CA LYS A 35 15.18 -15.18 -14.79
C LYS A 35 14.69 -14.04 -13.89
N GLU A 36 14.07 -13.03 -14.49
CA GLU A 36 13.51 -11.88 -13.79
C GLU A 36 12.35 -12.28 -12.87
N ASP A 37 11.49 -13.21 -13.30
CA ASP A 37 10.38 -13.71 -12.47
C ASP A 37 10.89 -14.37 -11.18
N TYR A 38 11.99 -15.14 -11.27
CA TYR A 38 12.65 -15.72 -10.09
C TYR A 38 13.18 -14.64 -9.15
N PHE A 39 13.88 -13.63 -9.69
CA PHE A 39 14.41 -12.56 -8.86
C PHE A 39 13.31 -11.72 -8.22
N ASN A 40 12.23 -11.42 -8.95
CA ASN A 40 11.07 -10.73 -8.42
C ASN A 40 10.43 -11.53 -7.29
N ALA A 41 10.29 -12.85 -7.46
CA ALA A 41 9.77 -13.70 -6.41
C ALA A 41 10.66 -13.74 -5.17
N PHE A 42 11.99 -13.82 -5.34
CA PHE A 42 12.93 -13.74 -4.22
C PHE A 42 12.87 -12.36 -3.53
N ALA A 43 12.76 -11.27 -4.30
CA ALA A 43 12.64 -9.93 -3.75
C ALA A 43 11.35 -9.76 -2.93
N VAL A 44 10.23 -10.34 -3.37
CA VAL A 44 8.98 -10.36 -2.60
C VAL A 44 9.18 -11.09 -1.27
N ARG A 45 9.82 -12.27 -1.28
CA ARG A 45 10.10 -13.05 -0.07
C ARG A 45 10.98 -12.30 0.92
N ASP A 46 12.08 -11.73 0.44
CA ASP A 46 12.98 -10.93 1.24
C ASP A 46 12.26 -9.74 1.86
N HIS A 47 11.41 -9.05 1.07
CA HIS A 47 10.65 -7.92 1.54
C HIS A 47 9.74 -8.28 2.71
N ILE A 48 9.06 -9.43 2.65
CA ILE A 48 8.22 -9.92 3.76
C ILE A 48 9.07 -10.25 4.99
N ALA A 49 10.20 -10.95 4.83
CA ALA A 49 11.08 -11.26 5.95
C ALA A 49 11.61 -9.99 6.63
N GLN A 50 11.92 -8.96 5.85
CA GLN A 50 12.37 -7.66 6.35
C GLN A 50 11.28 -6.86 7.08
N LEU A 51 9.99 -7.21 6.99
CA LEU A 51 8.95 -6.56 7.79
C LEU A 51 9.08 -6.88 9.29
N PHE A 52 9.65 -8.04 9.60
CA PHE A 52 9.87 -8.53 10.97
C PHE A 52 11.30 -8.26 11.48
N LEU A 53 12.24 -8.00 10.58
CA LEU A 53 13.65 -7.78 10.91
C LEU A 53 14.02 -6.29 10.85
N GLY A 54 15.16 -5.93 11.46
CA GLY A 54 15.71 -4.56 11.44
C GLY A 54 15.62 -3.84 12.79
N GLU A 55 16.31 -2.71 12.93
CA GLU A 55 16.31 -1.87 14.15
C GLU A 55 14.92 -1.29 14.44
N HIS A 56 14.20 -0.94 13.37
CA HIS A 56 12.82 -0.45 13.39
C HIS A 56 11.95 -1.35 12.51
N PRO A 57 11.58 -2.55 12.99
CA PRO A 57 10.72 -3.44 12.21
C PRO A 57 9.37 -2.79 11.96
N PHE A 58 8.76 -3.13 10.83
CA PHE A 58 7.46 -2.57 10.46
C PHE A 58 6.35 -3.08 11.38
N PHE A 59 6.40 -4.36 11.74
CA PHE A 59 5.51 -4.92 12.75
C PHE A 59 6.10 -4.71 14.14
N GLU A 60 5.27 -4.17 15.04
CA GLU A 60 5.69 -3.90 16.40
C GLU A 60 6.20 -5.17 17.09
N ARG A 61 7.27 -4.99 17.85
CA ARG A 61 7.88 -6.04 18.64
C ARG A 61 7.05 -6.24 19.91
N PRO A 62 6.38 -7.38 20.11
CA PRO A 62 5.96 -7.73 21.46
C PRO A 62 7.22 -7.89 22.34
N THR A 63 7.01 -7.76 23.65
CA THR A 63 8.05 -7.68 24.69
C THR A 63 9.20 -8.68 24.51
N PRO A 64 10.44 -8.33 24.90
CA PRO A 64 11.67 -9.08 24.58
C PRO A 64 11.78 -10.51 25.14
N LEU A 65 10.73 -11.05 25.77
CA LEU A 65 10.68 -12.40 26.35
C LEU A 65 9.86 -13.41 25.52
N ASP A 66 9.27 -13.02 24.39
CA ASP A 66 8.42 -13.94 23.61
C ASP A 66 9.23 -14.92 22.74
N GLN A 67 9.23 -16.19 23.16
CA GLN A 67 9.77 -17.31 22.38
C GLN A 67 9.17 -17.36 20.96
N GLU A 68 7.88 -17.07 20.82
CA GLU A 68 7.20 -17.02 19.51
C GLU A 68 7.82 -15.99 18.56
N ARG A 69 8.22 -14.82 19.09
CA ARG A 69 8.88 -13.79 18.29
C ARG A 69 10.24 -14.26 17.79
N LYS A 70 11.03 -14.88 18.67
CA LYS A 70 12.33 -15.43 18.30
C LYS A 70 12.19 -16.43 17.16
N GLU A 71 11.18 -17.29 17.21
CA GLU A 71 10.87 -18.25 16.14
C GLU A 71 10.52 -17.57 14.81
N VAL A 72 9.72 -16.50 14.83
CA VAL A 72 9.40 -15.72 13.62
C VAL A 72 10.66 -15.05 13.06
N GLU A 73 11.47 -14.43 13.89
CA GLU A 73 12.72 -13.79 13.45
C GLU A 73 13.71 -14.81 12.88
N ASP A 74 13.85 -15.98 13.51
CA ASP A 74 14.69 -17.08 13.03
C ASP A 74 14.20 -17.60 11.68
N LEU A 75 12.88 -17.74 11.49
CA LEU A 75 12.30 -18.05 10.19
C LEU A 75 12.62 -16.97 9.15
N CYS A 76 12.52 -15.69 9.50
CA CYS A 76 12.86 -14.59 8.59
C CYS A 76 14.34 -14.60 8.19
N ARG A 77 15.27 -14.88 9.12
CA ARG A 77 16.71 -15.04 8.81
C ARG A 77 16.94 -16.20 7.85
N LEU A 78 16.31 -17.35 8.08
CA LEU A 78 16.38 -18.51 7.20
C LEU A 78 15.79 -18.22 5.80
N ILE A 79 14.74 -17.41 5.69
CA ILE A 79 14.17 -16.99 4.40
C ILE A 79 15.21 -16.20 3.59
N LEU A 80 15.91 -15.26 4.23
CA LEU A 80 16.93 -14.42 3.58
C LEU A 80 18.14 -15.26 3.14
N GLU A 81 18.70 -16.09 4.03
CA GLU A 81 19.82 -16.98 3.72
C GLU A 81 19.48 -17.93 2.55
N GLN A 82 18.27 -18.49 2.55
CA GLN A 82 17.78 -19.32 1.45
C GLN A 82 17.66 -18.51 0.15
N GLY A 83 17.18 -17.28 0.21
CA GLY A 83 17.07 -16.37 -0.95
C GLY A 83 18.43 -16.07 -1.58
N GLU A 84 19.44 -15.74 -0.77
CA GLU A 84 20.81 -15.49 -1.22
C GLU A 84 21.42 -16.74 -1.90
N THR A 85 21.28 -17.89 -1.25
CA THR A 85 21.76 -19.18 -1.80
C THR A 85 21.08 -19.49 -3.13
N GLN A 86 19.77 -19.25 -3.25
CA GLN A 86 19.02 -19.48 -4.47
C GLN A 86 19.42 -18.53 -5.60
N ARG A 87 19.65 -17.25 -5.32
CA ARG A 87 20.16 -16.28 -6.30
C ARG A 87 21.54 -16.68 -6.82
N ALA A 88 22.47 -16.98 -5.91
CA ALA A 88 23.82 -17.42 -6.28
C ALA A 88 23.80 -18.70 -7.13
N ASN A 89 22.92 -19.66 -6.81
CA ASN A 89 22.74 -20.87 -7.60
C ASN A 89 22.14 -20.59 -8.98
N LEU A 90 21.17 -19.67 -9.07
CA LEU A 90 20.55 -19.26 -10.33
C LEU A 90 21.55 -18.55 -11.26
N GLU A 91 22.50 -17.80 -10.70
CA GLU A 91 23.58 -17.17 -11.46
C GLU A 91 24.65 -18.15 -11.93
N LYS A 92 25.06 -19.09 -11.08
CA LYS A 92 26.07 -20.11 -11.39
C LYS A 92 25.60 -21.12 -12.43
N ARG A 93 24.31 -21.49 -12.39
CA ARG A 93 23.70 -22.31 -13.43
C ARG A 93 23.62 -21.47 -14.70
N LYS A 94 24.64 -21.58 -15.56
CA LYS A 94 24.53 -21.18 -16.98
C LYS A 94 23.16 -21.71 -17.42
N TYR A 95 22.25 -20.80 -17.78
CA TYR A 95 20.80 -20.97 -17.90
C TYR A 95 20.42 -21.98 -19.02
N ARG A 96 20.99 -23.18 -18.99
CA ARG A 96 20.97 -24.21 -20.05
C ARG A 96 19.87 -25.24 -19.85
N GLY A 97 19.17 -25.18 -18.73
CA GLY A 97 17.92 -25.89 -18.53
C GLY A 97 16.98 -24.94 -17.83
N VAL A 98 15.86 -24.61 -18.47
CA VAL A 98 14.77 -23.82 -17.89
C VAL A 98 14.52 -24.36 -16.50
N ALA A 99 14.80 -23.58 -15.46
CA ALA A 99 14.38 -23.95 -14.12
C ALA A 99 12.86 -24.12 -14.18
N SER A 100 12.40 -25.37 -14.11
CA SER A 100 10.98 -25.69 -14.34
C SER A 100 10.10 -24.86 -13.42
N VAL A 101 8.89 -24.50 -13.85
CA VAL A 101 7.88 -23.87 -12.99
C VAL A 101 7.68 -24.65 -11.70
N ALA A 102 7.82 -25.97 -11.74
CA ALA A 102 7.80 -26.82 -10.57
C ALA A 102 8.90 -26.45 -9.55
N ALA A 103 10.09 -26.05 -9.97
CA ALA A 103 11.17 -25.60 -9.06
C ALA A 103 10.80 -24.28 -8.37
N LEU A 104 10.23 -23.31 -9.07
CA LEU A 104 9.75 -22.07 -8.42
C LEU A 104 8.57 -22.35 -7.50
N ARG A 105 7.55 -23.08 -7.98
CA ARG A 105 6.40 -23.50 -7.15
C ARG A 105 6.86 -24.25 -5.90
N ASN A 106 7.90 -25.09 -6.00
CA ASN A 106 8.50 -25.76 -4.84
C ASN A 106 9.10 -24.79 -3.81
N THR A 107 9.46 -23.58 -4.20
CA THR A 107 10.04 -22.60 -3.28
C THR A 107 9.02 -21.64 -2.68
N ILE A 108 7.82 -21.54 -3.27
CA ILE A 108 6.85 -20.50 -2.90
C ILE A 108 5.45 -21.04 -2.57
N ASP A 109 5.02 -22.10 -3.25
CA ASP A 109 3.68 -22.68 -3.08
C ASP A 109 3.71 -23.86 -2.10
N SER A 110 2.69 -23.98 -1.24
CA SER A 110 2.53 -25.05 -0.26
C SER A 110 1.20 -25.79 -0.33
N THR A 111 0.34 -25.46 -1.30
CA THR A 111 -1.10 -25.79 -1.25
C THR A 111 -1.45 -27.28 -1.27
N GLU A 112 -0.56 -28.19 -1.70
CA GLU A 112 -0.90 -29.63 -1.86
C GLU A 112 0.14 -30.62 -1.29
N ARG A 113 1.02 -30.21 -0.38
CA ARG A 113 2.15 -31.07 0.05
C ARG A 113 2.04 -31.59 1.47
N GLU A 114 2.56 -32.79 1.67
CA GLU A 114 2.71 -33.44 2.98
C GLU A 114 3.37 -32.49 3.98
N LYS A 115 2.88 -32.51 5.23
CA LYS A 115 3.30 -31.62 6.34
C LYS A 115 4.82 -31.54 6.51
N TRP A 116 5.56 -32.62 6.24
CA TRP A 116 7.03 -32.65 6.34
C TRP A 116 7.73 -31.81 5.26
N GLN A 117 7.15 -31.65 4.07
CA GLN A 117 7.79 -30.89 2.97
C GLN A 117 7.67 -29.39 3.23
N VAL A 118 6.56 -28.99 3.87
CA VAL A 118 6.32 -27.62 4.30
C VAL A 118 7.31 -27.21 5.39
N GLN A 119 7.70 -28.12 6.29
CA GLN A 119 8.71 -27.85 7.33
C GLN A 119 10.10 -27.47 6.76
N LYS A 120 10.40 -27.85 5.51
CA LYS A 120 11.65 -27.49 4.82
C LYS A 120 11.60 -26.13 4.10
N ARG A 121 10.47 -25.42 4.15
CA ARG A 121 10.24 -24.16 3.42
C ARG A 121 10.00 -23.03 4.41
N PRO A 122 11.06 -22.30 4.84
CA PRO A 122 10.95 -21.22 5.83
C PRO A 122 9.88 -20.19 5.46
N PHE A 123 9.75 -19.85 4.18
CA PHE A 123 8.76 -18.88 3.70
C PHE A 123 7.32 -19.35 3.92
N CYS A 124 6.98 -20.59 3.55
CA CYS A 124 5.64 -21.14 3.79
C CYS A 124 5.37 -21.29 5.29
N ARG A 125 6.37 -21.69 6.09
CA ARG A 125 6.25 -21.79 7.55
C ARG A 125 5.91 -20.46 8.21
N LEU A 126 6.46 -19.35 7.70
CA LEU A 126 6.13 -18.02 8.21
C LEU A 126 4.62 -17.73 8.10
N PHE A 127 3.98 -18.12 7.00
CA PHE A 127 2.53 -17.95 6.78
C PHE A 127 1.65 -18.99 7.51
N LEU A 128 2.25 -20.03 8.08
CA LEU A 128 1.57 -21.06 8.87
C LEU A 128 1.84 -20.93 10.36
N ASN A 129 2.76 -20.06 10.76
CA ASN A 129 2.97 -19.72 12.16
C ASN A 129 1.80 -18.84 12.61
N ASP A 130 1.06 -19.27 13.63
CA ASP A 130 -0.19 -18.62 14.04
C ASP A 130 -0.01 -17.14 14.39
N ASN A 131 1.09 -16.82 15.10
CA ASN A 131 1.41 -15.45 15.48
C ASN A 131 1.71 -14.58 14.25
N ALA A 132 2.66 -14.99 13.41
CA ALA A 132 3.00 -14.26 12.19
C ALA A 132 1.79 -14.15 11.24
N ALA A 133 1.05 -15.23 11.03
CA ALA A 133 -0.13 -15.26 10.18
C ALA A 133 -1.20 -14.28 10.68
N SER A 134 -1.44 -14.23 12.00
CA SER A 134 -2.36 -13.28 12.63
C SER A 134 -1.90 -11.83 12.44
N ILE A 135 -0.61 -11.53 12.63
CA ILE A 135 -0.05 -10.18 12.42
C ILE A 135 -0.22 -9.74 10.95
N LEU A 136 0.16 -10.61 10.02
CA LEU A 136 0.09 -10.33 8.59
C LEU A 136 -1.36 -10.11 8.13
N TYR A 137 -2.27 -10.98 8.53
CA TYR A 137 -3.70 -10.85 8.21
C TYR A 137 -4.30 -9.60 8.83
N GLY A 138 -4.04 -9.35 10.13
CA GLY A 138 -4.55 -8.18 10.84
C GLY A 138 -4.09 -6.88 10.19
N PHE A 139 -2.85 -6.82 9.69
CA PHE A 139 -2.37 -5.68 8.92
C PHE A 139 -3.16 -5.48 7.61
N VAL A 140 -3.32 -6.53 6.81
CA VAL A 140 -4.08 -6.46 5.54
C VAL A 140 -5.54 -6.08 5.79
N GLN A 141 -6.18 -6.66 6.82
CA GLN A 141 -7.54 -6.32 7.24
C GLN A 141 -7.65 -4.84 7.62
N ASN A 142 -6.72 -4.32 8.43
CA ASN A 142 -6.73 -2.92 8.84
C ASN A 142 -6.62 -1.98 7.64
N VAL A 143 -5.72 -2.28 6.68
CA VAL A 143 -5.58 -1.47 5.46
C VAL A 143 -6.83 -1.55 4.58
N ALA A 144 -7.41 -2.75 4.42
CA ALA A 144 -8.64 -2.94 3.64
C ALA A 144 -9.84 -2.19 4.26
N TYR A 145 -9.98 -2.23 5.59
CA TYR A 145 -11.05 -1.52 6.30
C TYR A 145 -10.87 -0.01 6.23
N TYR A 146 -9.64 0.48 6.39
CA TYR A 146 -9.34 1.90 6.21
C TYR A 146 -9.68 2.36 4.78
N MET A 147 -9.26 1.60 3.76
CA MET A 147 -9.59 1.88 2.36
C MET A 147 -11.10 1.92 2.12
N ALA A 148 -11.85 0.96 2.68
CA ALA A 148 -13.29 0.90 2.57
C ALA A 148 -13.97 2.10 3.22
N GLU A 149 -13.53 2.48 4.42
CA GLU A 149 -14.07 3.63 5.14
C GLU A 149 -13.74 4.96 4.44
N ASN A 150 -12.52 5.11 3.93
CA ASN A 150 -12.11 6.29 3.18
C ASN A 150 -12.94 6.44 1.89
N HIS A 151 -13.15 5.35 1.15
CA HIS A 151 -13.97 5.36 -0.06
C HIS A 151 -15.44 5.63 0.22
N HIS A 152 -15.97 5.14 1.34
CA HIS A 152 -17.32 5.47 1.76
C HIS A 152 -17.50 6.97 2.05
N ARG A 153 -16.51 7.62 2.68
CA ARG A 153 -16.53 9.06 2.95
C ARG A 153 -16.25 9.90 1.70
N ASN A 154 -15.42 9.39 0.80
CA ASN A 154 -15.02 10.04 -0.43
C ASN A 154 -15.02 9.03 -1.59
N PRO A 155 -16.10 8.98 -2.41
CA PRO A 155 -16.19 8.06 -3.54
C PRO A 155 -15.08 8.22 -4.60
N HIS A 156 -14.33 9.31 -4.58
CA HIS A 156 -13.20 9.53 -5.47
C HIS A 156 -11.85 9.06 -4.89
N SER A 157 -11.83 8.53 -3.66
CA SER A 157 -10.59 8.02 -3.06
C SER A 157 -10.08 6.80 -3.83
N HIS A 158 -8.77 6.63 -3.87
CA HIS A 158 -8.14 5.48 -4.51
C HIS A 158 -8.49 4.16 -3.80
N ILE A 159 -8.93 3.17 -4.58
CA ILE A 159 -9.20 1.80 -4.14
C ILE A 159 -8.26 0.84 -4.89
N SER A 160 -7.75 -0.19 -4.20
CA SER A 160 -6.91 -1.24 -4.78
C SER A 160 -7.65 -2.57 -4.73
N PRO A 161 -8.05 -3.13 -5.90
CA PRO A 161 -8.69 -4.44 -5.96
C PRO A 161 -7.81 -5.55 -5.38
N GLU A 162 -6.48 -5.45 -5.53
CA GLU A 162 -5.54 -6.44 -5.00
C GLU A 162 -5.61 -6.53 -3.47
N ILE A 163 -5.72 -5.39 -2.78
CA ILE A 163 -5.84 -5.36 -1.32
C ILE A 163 -7.20 -5.93 -0.90
N TRP A 164 -8.28 -5.51 -1.56
CA TRP A 164 -9.64 -5.91 -1.19
C TRP A 164 -9.89 -7.41 -1.42
N LEU A 165 -9.63 -7.91 -2.64
CA LEU A 165 -9.79 -9.32 -2.97
C LEU A 165 -8.81 -10.18 -2.20
N GLY A 166 -7.59 -9.66 -1.97
CA GLY A 166 -6.59 -10.32 -1.13
C GLY A 166 -7.06 -10.52 0.31
N PHE A 167 -7.75 -9.54 0.86
CA PHE A 167 -8.36 -9.60 2.19
C PHE A 167 -9.54 -10.59 2.24
N GLU A 168 -10.52 -10.47 1.34
CA GLU A 168 -11.73 -11.31 1.32
C GLU A 168 -11.39 -12.80 1.12
N HIS A 169 -10.44 -13.10 0.23
CA HIS A 169 -10.05 -14.48 -0.08
C HIS A 169 -8.85 -14.99 0.71
N TRP A 170 -8.37 -14.24 1.72
CA TRP A 170 -7.11 -14.51 2.42
C TRP A 170 -6.87 -15.97 2.80
N PRO A 171 -7.82 -16.72 3.39
CA PRO A 171 -7.58 -18.12 3.78
C PRO A 171 -7.24 -19.03 2.59
N SER A 172 -7.81 -18.75 1.41
CA SER A 172 -7.64 -19.55 0.20
C SER A 172 -6.38 -19.20 -0.60
N LEU A 173 -5.70 -18.09 -0.27
CA LEU A 173 -4.51 -17.66 -0.99
C LEU A 173 -3.28 -18.47 -0.58
N ASP A 174 -2.45 -18.79 -1.58
CA ASP A 174 -1.13 -19.36 -1.35
C ASP A 174 -0.17 -18.30 -0.72
N PRO A 175 0.93 -18.73 -0.08
CA PRO A 175 1.87 -17.82 0.58
C PRO A 175 2.46 -16.73 -0.34
N TYR A 176 2.65 -17.01 -1.64
CA TYR A 176 3.14 -16.01 -2.57
C TYR A 176 2.13 -14.90 -2.78
N THR A 177 0.89 -15.28 -3.07
CA THR A 177 -0.18 -14.33 -3.33
C THR A 177 -0.45 -13.48 -2.10
N LYS A 178 -0.44 -14.08 -0.89
CA LYS A 178 -0.49 -13.34 0.37
C LYS A 178 0.64 -12.31 0.50
N ALA A 179 1.86 -12.66 0.11
CA ALA A 179 2.99 -11.73 0.12
C ALA A 179 2.85 -10.58 -0.87
N LEU A 180 2.27 -10.83 -2.05
CA LEU A 180 1.94 -9.78 -3.01
C LEU A 180 0.88 -8.81 -2.46
N VAL A 181 -0.18 -9.35 -1.83
CA VAL A 181 -1.22 -8.56 -1.14
C VAL A 181 -0.59 -7.68 -0.06
N LEU A 182 0.27 -8.24 0.79
CA LEU A 182 1.00 -7.50 1.83
C LEU A 182 1.85 -6.38 1.26
N ARG A 183 2.58 -6.63 0.16
CA ARG A 183 3.40 -5.61 -0.51
C ARG A 183 2.53 -4.45 -1.01
N ARG A 184 1.37 -4.75 -1.59
CA ARG A 184 0.39 -3.74 -2.04
C ARG A 184 -0.21 -2.97 -0.87
N ALA A 185 -0.61 -3.67 0.20
CA ALA A 185 -1.15 -3.05 1.42
C ALA A 185 -0.14 -2.09 2.07
N LYS A 186 1.13 -2.47 2.15
CA LYS A 186 2.20 -1.60 2.65
C LYS A 186 2.41 -0.36 1.78
N ALA A 187 2.42 -0.52 0.45
CA ALA A 187 2.56 0.61 -0.46
C ALA A 187 1.37 1.59 -0.34
N TYR A 188 0.15 1.07 -0.22
CA TYR A 188 -1.06 1.87 0.00
C TYR A 188 -0.99 2.63 1.33
N ALA A 189 -0.62 1.96 2.43
CA ALA A 189 -0.48 2.61 3.73
C ALA A 189 0.57 3.73 3.73
N ALA A 190 1.69 3.55 3.01
CA ALA A 190 2.70 4.58 2.84
C ALA A 190 2.17 5.79 2.03
N MET A 191 1.47 5.53 0.93
CA MET A 191 0.84 6.57 0.10
C MET A 191 -0.16 7.40 0.92
N GLU A 192 -1.06 6.76 1.65
CA GLU A 192 -2.05 7.44 2.51
C GLU A 192 -1.38 8.29 3.60
N LYS A 193 -0.33 7.76 4.23
CA LYS A 193 0.46 8.51 5.21
C LYS A 193 1.07 9.77 4.57
N THR A 194 1.60 9.67 3.36
CA THR A 194 2.15 10.84 2.64
C THR A 194 1.06 11.85 2.26
N ALA A 195 -0.11 11.39 1.80
CA ALA A 195 -1.22 12.26 1.45
C ALA A 195 -1.72 13.05 2.67
N TYR A 196 -1.90 12.37 3.81
CA TYR A 196 -2.29 12.99 5.07
C TYR A 196 -1.30 14.06 5.56
N LEU A 197 0.02 13.78 5.48
CA LEU A 197 1.04 14.75 5.86
C LEU A 197 1.02 16.00 4.96
N LEU A 198 0.82 15.83 3.66
CA LEU A 198 0.71 16.95 2.72
C LEU A 198 -0.54 17.79 2.98
N GLU A 199 -1.69 17.16 3.27
CA GLU A 199 -2.91 17.86 3.64
C GLU A 199 -2.75 18.64 4.95
N THR A 200 -2.14 18.02 5.95
CA THR A 200 -1.83 18.68 7.22
C THR A 200 -0.94 19.91 7.01
N GLN A 201 0.11 19.79 6.19
CA GLN A 201 0.99 20.92 5.85
C GLN A 201 0.29 22.04 5.08
N ARG A 202 -0.63 21.70 4.16
CA ARG A 202 -1.46 22.69 3.45
C ARG A 202 -2.37 23.44 4.41
N ASN A 203 -3.01 22.74 5.35
CA ASN A 203 -3.91 23.35 6.32
C ASN A 203 -3.17 24.28 7.30
N LEU A 204 -1.92 23.96 7.64
CA LEU A 204 -1.07 24.83 8.48
C LEU A 204 -0.50 26.03 7.71
N SER A 205 -0.31 25.90 6.40
CA SER A 205 0.26 26.95 5.54
C SER A 205 -0.79 27.84 4.88
N ALA A 206 -2.08 27.50 4.99
CA ALA A 206 -3.16 28.36 4.54
C ALA A 206 -3.19 29.61 5.44
N PRO A 207 -2.89 30.83 4.91
CA PRO A 207 -2.96 32.03 5.72
C PRO A 207 -4.40 32.17 6.23
N SER A 208 -4.56 32.23 7.55
CA SER A 208 -5.81 32.49 8.25
C SER A 208 -6.50 33.72 7.66
N SER A 209 -7.32 33.52 6.63
CA SER A 209 -7.90 34.60 5.84
C SER A 209 -9.02 35.32 6.60
N SER A 210 -9.24 34.97 7.87
CA SER A 210 -10.23 35.57 8.77
C SER A 210 -9.79 36.90 9.40
N ALA A 211 -8.57 37.39 9.14
CA ALA A 211 -8.11 38.68 9.63
C ALA A 211 -8.13 39.81 8.57
N GLN A 212 -8.36 39.50 7.29
CA GLN A 212 -8.35 40.50 6.21
C GLN A 212 -9.72 41.08 5.85
N GLU A 213 -10.83 40.47 6.27
CA GLU A 213 -12.16 41.04 6.00
C GLU A 213 -12.52 42.25 6.87
N GLN A 214 -11.84 42.45 8.01
CA GLN A 214 -12.08 43.63 8.87
C GLN A 214 -11.23 44.86 8.50
N SER A 215 -10.30 44.74 7.55
CA SER A 215 -9.44 45.85 7.09
C SER A 215 -9.66 46.22 5.62
N LEU A 216 -10.80 45.84 5.02
CA LEU A 216 -11.18 46.20 3.65
C LEU A 216 -12.30 47.25 3.58
N ALA A 217 -12.81 47.74 4.71
CA ALA A 217 -13.82 48.78 4.75
C ALA A 217 -13.28 50.19 4.45
N HIS A 218 -11.96 50.37 4.39
CA HIS A 218 -11.35 51.66 4.08
C HIS A 218 -10.18 51.47 3.10
N GLN A 219 -10.28 52.09 1.92
CA GLN A 219 -9.16 52.40 0.99
C GLN A 219 -8.78 51.42 -0.14
N HIS A 220 -9.72 50.69 -0.74
CA HIS A 220 -9.50 50.20 -2.10
C HIS A 220 -10.44 50.90 -3.09
N LEU A 221 -9.95 52.02 -3.65
CA LEU A 221 -10.49 52.57 -4.88
C LEU A 221 -10.42 51.48 -5.97
N PRO A 222 -11.51 51.20 -6.69
CA PRO A 222 -11.52 50.17 -7.72
C PRO A 222 -10.55 50.56 -8.84
N SER A 223 -9.44 49.83 -8.96
CA SER A 223 -8.56 49.91 -10.11
C SER A 223 -9.10 49.02 -11.21
N LEU A 224 -9.27 49.58 -12.42
CA LEU A 224 -9.67 48.78 -13.57
C LEU A 224 -8.57 47.78 -13.90
N THR A 225 -8.96 46.52 -14.06
CA THR A 225 -8.05 45.51 -14.62
C THR A 225 -7.68 45.92 -16.06
N SER A 226 -6.44 45.60 -16.50
CA SER A 226 -5.92 46.03 -17.82
C SER A 226 -6.77 45.61 -19.03
N ARG A 227 -7.70 44.64 -18.86
CA ARG A 227 -8.69 44.26 -19.88
C ARG A 227 -9.89 45.22 -19.96
N GLN A 228 -10.31 45.82 -18.85
CA GLN A 228 -11.43 46.76 -18.84
C GLN A 228 -11.02 48.11 -19.43
N SER A 229 -9.82 48.62 -19.16
CA SER A 229 -9.34 49.90 -19.74
C SER A 229 -9.26 49.84 -21.28
N ARG A 230 -8.94 48.67 -21.84
CA ARG A 230 -8.90 48.47 -23.30
C ARG A 230 -10.28 48.49 -23.97
N ARG A 231 -11.36 48.21 -23.23
CA ARG A 231 -12.73 48.17 -23.77
C ARG A 231 -13.50 49.46 -23.56
N SER A 232 -13.23 50.17 -22.47
CA SER A 232 -13.99 51.38 -22.12
C SER A 232 -13.55 52.62 -22.89
N ALA A 233 -12.35 52.64 -23.50
CA ALA A 233 -11.70 53.83 -24.12
C ALA A 233 -11.52 55.05 -23.18
N VAL A 234 -12.08 54.99 -21.97
CA VAL A 234 -11.95 55.97 -20.90
C VAL A 234 -10.67 55.69 -20.13
N SER A 235 -9.82 56.71 -20.00
CA SER A 235 -8.56 56.62 -19.26
C SER A 235 -8.83 56.57 -17.75
N GLN A 236 -7.91 55.98 -16.99
CA GLN A 236 -8.04 55.89 -15.53
C GLN A 236 -8.06 57.27 -14.86
N GLU A 237 -7.44 58.25 -15.51
CA GLU A 237 -7.38 59.66 -15.09
C GLU A 237 -8.74 60.35 -15.26
N GLU A 238 -9.44 60.08 -16.37
CA GLU A 238 -10.80 60.59 -16.60
C GLU A 238 -11.81 60.01 -15.60
N LEU A 239 -11.64 58.75 -15.20
CA LEU A 239 -12.47 58.12 -14.16
C LEU A 239 -12.28 58.75 -12.78
N ARG A 240 -11.04 59.07 -12.39
CA ARG A 240 -10.78 59.75 -11.12
C ARG A 240 -11.35 61.17 -11.11
N ALA A 241 -11.19 61.91 -12.21
CA ALA A 241 -11.74 63.26 -12.33
C ALA A 241 -13.27 63.31 -12.15
N ARG A 242 -13.99 62.27 -12.61
CA ARG A 242 -15.45 62.15 -12.42
C ARG A 242 -15.86 61.80 -10.98
N TRP A 243 -14.99 61.19 -10.20
CA TRP A 243 -15.27 60.81 -8.80
C TRP A 243 -14.81 61.88 -7.80
N GLU A 244 -13.88 62.75 -8.19
CA GLU A 244 -13.35 63.84 -7.36
C GLU A 244 -14.07 65.19 -7.59
N SER A 245 -15.04 65.26 -8.51
CA SER A 245 -15.93 66.43 -8.62
C SER A 245 -17.09 66.31 -7.62
N PRO A 246 -17.24 67.27 -6.68
CA PRO A 246 -18.35 67.30 -5.72
C PRO A 246 -19.70 67.64 -6.37
#